data_AF-A0A1G3UA95-F1
#
_entry.id   AF-A0A1G3UA95-F1
#
_cell.length_a   1.000
_cell.length_b   1.000
_cell.length_c   1.000
_cell.angle_alpha   90.00
_cell.angle_beta   90.00
_cell.angle_gamma   90.00
#
_symmetry.space_group_name_H-M   'P 1'
#
loop_
_entity.id
_entity.type
_entity.pdbx_description
1 polymer ?
#
loop_
_entity_poly.entity_id
_entity_poly.type
_entity_poly.pdbx_seq_one_letter_code
_entity_poly.pdbx_strand_id
1 'polypeptide(L)'
;MAQLFTRDTQAIFWNNNTTAIQRMLDYDYTIKREKPSVAAIVAPTSNSKFDKFFYGPDEIMIPLYRNTTEAKAAQPQADVLLNFASFRTAYEVTMEALEMGGFSSIMVTAEGIPERLARKMNAIARAKNVTVIGPATVGAIAPGAFKIANIGGTIENIVQSKLHRAGSCGLVTRSGGLFNELSNIIAINADGIAEGVAIGGDRFVGSVFIDNLLRMEANPEVKYMLLLGEVGGTEEYKVIEAVKSGEIKKPIIAWCIGTIAKYYDSGVQFGHAGASANGDAETAEAKNKAMKEVGIHVPASFNDLPEIISAVYHELHAEGIIKDIHEPAMNVCPKVRKSKQFICTISDDRGDEAHYCGYPISSVATPDTGFTIGDVMSILWFKKRYPRWAVDFLETVLKTVADHGPAVSGAHNAKVTARAGKDVISSL
;
A
#
# COMPACT_ATOMS: atom_id res chain seq x y z
N MET A 1 11.81 17.98 -11.92
CA MET A 1 11.52 16.97 -12.98
C MET A 1 10.07 17.13 -13.39
N ALA A 2 9.75 17.02 -14.69
CA ALA A 2 8.38 17.15 -15.19
C ALA A 2 7.54 15.88 -14.92
N GLN A 3 8.13 14.70 -15.05
CA GLN A 3 7.51 13.44 -14.62
C GLN A 3 7.97 13.10 -13.20
N LEU A 4 7.04 12.58 -12.39
CA LEU A 4 7.34 12.14 -11.03
C LEU A 4 8.09 10.81 -10.99
N PHE A 5 7.73 9.88 -11.89
CA PHE A 5 8.34 8.56 -11.99
C PHE A 5 8.57 8.15 -13.44
N THR A 6 9.54 7.27 -13.65
CA THR A 6 9.91 6.69 -14.94
C THR A 6 9.93 5.16 -14.86
N ARG A 7 10.13 4.50 -16.00
CA ARG A 7 10.31 3.03 -16.06
C ARG A 7 11.56 2.55 -15.32
N ASP A 8 12.51 3.44 -15.04
CA ASP A 8 13.75 3.14 -14.33
C ASP A 8 13.66 3.44 -12.83
N THR A 9 12.61 4.12 -12.37
CA THR A 9 12.41 4.44 -10.95
C THR A 9 12.44 3.17 -10.10
N GLN A 10 13.31 3.16 -9.09
CA GLN A 10 13.38 2.10 -8.10
C GLN A 10 13.16 2.66 -6.69
N ALA A 11 12.56 1.84 -5.84
CA ALA A 11 12.12 2.22 -4.51
C ALA A 11 12.72 1.34 -3.42
N ILE A 12 12.95 1.95 -2.26
CA ILE A 12 13.17 1.27 -1.00
C ILE A 12 11.82 1.20 -0.27
N PHE A 13 11.44 0.01 0.17
CA PHE A 13 10.18 -0.22 0.86
C PHE A 13 10.43 -0.30 2.37
N TRP A 14 9.95 0.68 3.14
CA TRP A 14 10.10 0.66 4.60
C TRP A 14 8.93 -0.08 5.24
N ASN A 15 9.23 -1.15 5.99
CA ASN A 15 8.35 -2.20 6.50
C ASN A 15 8.04 -3.32 5.48
N ASN A 16 8.02 -4.58 5.92
CA ASN A 16 7.82 -5.74 5.04
C ASN A 16 6.33 -5.98 4.76
N ASN A 17 5.70 -5.11 3.97
CA ASN A 17 4.33 -5.31 3.49
C ASN A 17 4.34 -6.19 2.24
N THR A 18 4.38 -7.51 2.45
CA THR A 18 4.55 -8.50 1.36
C THR A 18 3.51 -8.36 0.25
N THR A 19 2.24 -8.12 0.60
CA THR A 19 1.16 -7.93 -0.39
C THR A 19 1.37 -6.69 -1.25
N ALA A 20 1.74 -5.55 -0.65
CA ALA A 20 1.97 -4.31 -1.40
C ALA A 20 3.20 -4.41 -2.31
N ILE A 21 4.27 -5.05 -1.81
CA ILE A 21 5.48 -5.32 -2.59
C ILE A 21 5.15 -6.23 -3.77
N GLN A 22 4.43 -7.33 -3.55
CA GLN A 22 4.04 -8.25 -4.62
C GLN A 22 3.15 -7.56 -5.67
N ARG A 23 2.25 -6.66 -5.27
CA ARG A 23 1.42 -5.88 -6.20
C ARG A 23 2.23 -4.96 -7.10
N MET A 24 3.33 -4.38 -6.61
CA MET A 24 4.25 -3.61 -7.45
C MET A 24 4.98 -4.51 -8.44
N LEU A 25 5.48 -5.66 -7.99
CA LEU A 25 6.20 -6.61 -8.84
C LEU A 25 5.31 -7.23 -9.92
N ASP A 26 4.07 -7.56 -9.59
CA ASP A 26 3.09 -8.05 -10.56
C ASP A 26 2.78 -6.96 -11.61
N TYR A 27 2.71 -5.70 -11.18
CA TYR A 27 2.52 -4.56 -12.08
C TYR A 27 3.71 -4.43 -13.03
N ASP A 28 4.93 -4.36 -12.48
CA ASP A 28 6.17 -4.26 -13.23
C ASP A 28 6.31 -5.36 -14.28
N TYR A 29 5.97 -6.59 -13.91
CA TYR A 29 5.96 -7.72 -14.84
C TYR A 29 4.91 -7.55 -15.93
N THR A 30 3.69 -7.13 -15.57
CA THR A 30 2.57 -6.91 -16.51
C THR A 30 2.95 -5.89 -17.58
N ILE A 31 3.59 -4.78 -17.18
CA ILE A 31 4.03 -3.70 -18.07
C ILE A 31 5.45 -3.93 -18.66
N LYS A 32 5.98 -5.15 -18.52
CA LYS A 32 7.26 -5.60 -19.09
C LYS A 32 8.43 -4.69 -18.72
N ARG A 33 8.54 -4.27 -17.46
CA ARG A 33 9.74 -3.57 -16.99
C ARG A 33 10.95 -4.50 -17.08
N GLU A 34 12.11 -3.93 -17.37
CA GLU A 34 13.36 -4.70 -17.38
C GLU A 34 13.82 -5.05 -15.96
N LYS A 35 13.56 -4.16 -15.01
CA LYS A 35 13.96 -4.29 -13.61
C LYS A 35 12.76 -4.12 -12.68
N PRO A 36 12.68 -4.91 -11.60
CA PRO A 36 11.75 -4.68 -10.51
C PRO A 36 11.86 -3.27 -9.95
N SER A 37 10.71 -2.65 -9.68
CA SER A 37 10.61 -1.33 -9.06
C SER A 37 11.00 -1.33 -7.58
N VAL A 38 10.98 -2.48 -6.90
CA VAL A 38 11.38 -2.61 -5.50
C VAL A 38 12.83 -3.12 -5.43
N ALA A 39 13.75 -2.27 -4.99
CA ALA A 39 15.18 -2.58 -4.91
C ALA A 39 15.59 -3.20 -3.56
N ALA A 40 14.94 -2.77 -2.47
CA ALA A 40 15.25 -3.23 -1.12
C ALA A 40 14.06 -3.06 -0.18
N ILE A 41 14.09 -3.81 0.92
CA ILE A 41 13.11 -3.72 2.00
C ILE A 41 13.85 -3.35 3.30
N VAL A 42 13.33 -2.39 4.05
CA VAL A 42 13.79 -2.07 5.40
C VAL A 42 12.83 -2.72 6.39
N ALA A 43 13.31 -3.69 7.15
CA ALA A 43 12.54 -4.43 8.15
C ALA A 43 13.29 -4.44 9.48
N PRO A 44 13.13 -3.41 10.34
CA PRO A 44 13.98 -3.21 11.52
C PRO A 44 14.00 -4.38 12.52
N THR A 45 12.91 -5.14 12.57
CA THR A 45 12.72 -6.27 13.49
C THR A 45 13.08 -7.63 12.87
N SER A 46 13.40 -7.68 11.58
CA SER A 46 13.71 -8.94 10.88
C SER A 46 15.19 -9.32 11.03
N ASN A 47 15.44 -10.62 11.17
CA ASN A 47 16.78 -11.21 11.09
C ASN A 47 17.07 -11.84 9.72
N SER A 48 16.09 -11.86 8.82
CA SER A 48 16.25 -12.37 7.45
C SER A 48 17.08 -11.41 6.60
N LYS A 49 17.93 -11.95 5.72
CA LYS A 49 18.76 -11.16 4.79
C LYS A 49 18.05 -10.81 3.48
N PHE A 50 17.00 -11.56 3.14
CA PHE A 50 16.17 -11.36 1.97
C PHE A 50 14.79 -11.97 2.22
N ASP A 51 13.84 -11.60 1.38
CA ASP A 51 12.52 -12.21 1.31
C ASP A 51 12.21 -12.58 -0.15
N LYS A 52 11.33 -13.56 -0.34
CA LYS A 52 11.03 -14.13 -1.66
C LYS A 52 9.73 -13.56 -2.20
N PHE A 53 9.77 -13.18 -3.48
CA PHE A 53 8.62 -12.67 -4.21
C PHE A 53 8.53 -13.30 -5.59
N PHE A 54 7.38 -13.17 -6.23
CA PHE A 54 7.22 -13.55 -7.63
C PHE A 54 7.50 -12.37 -8.57
N TYR A 55 8.18 -12.66 -9.68
CA TYR A 55 8.24 -11.79 -10.84
C TYR A 55 7.72 -12.58 -12.05
N GLY A 56 6.41 -12.45 -12.30
CA GLY A 56 5.74 -13.32 -13.26
C GLY A 56 5.61 -14.76 -12.75
N PRO A 57 6.15 -15.77 -13.47
CA PRO A 57 6.17 -17.16 -13.03
C PRO A 57 7.36 -17.50 -12.10
N ASP A 58 8.41 -16.67 -12.08
CA ASP A 58 9.66 -16.96 -11.39
C ASP A 58 9.71 -16.37 -9.97
N GLU A 59 10.47 -16.99 -9.07
CA GLU A 59 10.79 -16.42 -7.76
C GLU A 59 12.05 -15.55 -7.85
N ILE A 60 11.97 -14.36 -7.26
CA ILE A 60 13.11 -13.45 -7.04
C ILE A 60 13.31 -13.22 -5.55
N MET A 61 14.53 -12.83 -5.17
CA MET A 61 14.87 -12.46 -3.80
C MET A 61 15.10 -10.95 -3.72
N ILE A 62 14.44 -10.29 -2.79
CA ILE A 62 14.65 -8.86 -2.51
C ILE A 62 15.42 -8.73 -1.18
N PRO A 63 16.54 -8.00 -1.14
CA PRO A 63 17.35 -7.88 0.06
C PRO A 63 16.64 -7.10 1.17
N LEU A 64 16.83 -7.57 2.40
CA LEU A 64 16.31 -6.95 3.63
C LEU A 64 17.44 -6.28 4.41
N TYR A 65 17.16 -5.08 4.91
CA TYR A 65 18.06 -4.29 5.75
C TYR A 65 17.36 -3.89 7.04
N ARG A 66 18.14 -3.60 8.08
CA ARG A 66 17.57 -3.18 9.38
C ARG A 66 17.23 -1.69 9.44
N ASN A 67 17.90 -0.88 8.63
CA ASN A 67 17.69 0.56 8.60
C ASN A 67 17.77 1.11 7.17
N THR A 68 17.23 2.32 6.98
CA THR A 68 17.15 2.99 5.68
C THR A 68 18.53 3.37 5.15
N THR A 69 19.45 3.69 6.05
CA THR A 69 20.83 4.08 5.71
C THR A 69 21.59 2.95 5.00
N GLU A 70 21.57 1.74 5.56
CA GLU A 70 22.19 0.55 4.95
C GLU A 70 21.53 0.20 3.61
N ALA A 71 20.19 0.23 3.55
CA ALA A 71 19.46 -0.05 2.32
C ALA A 71 19.82 0.95 1.21
N LYS A 72 19.91 2.25 1.54
CA LYS A 72 20.25 3.29 0.58
C LYS A 72 21.71 3.23 0.13
N ALA A 73 22.64 2.92 1.04
CA ALA A 73 24.04 2.72 0.68
C ALA A 73 24.22 1.54 -0.28
N ALA A 74 23.47 0.45 -0.08
CA ALA A 74 23.50 -0.73 -0.95
C ALA A 74 22.72 -0.56 -2.26
N GLN A 75 21.70 0.32 -2.28
CA GLN A 75 20.85 0.61 -3.44
C GLN A 75 20.87 2.10 -3.78
N PRO A 76 22.01 2.67 -4.18
CA PRO A 76 22.15 4.12 -4.42
C PRO A 76 21.21 4.63 -5.53
N GLN A 77 20.84 3.76 -6.48
CA GLN A 77 19.93 4.07 -7.58
C GLN A 77 18.46 4.20 -7.18
N ALA A 78 18.07 3.66 -6.02
CA ALA A 78 16.67 3.73 -5.56
C ALA A 78 16.39 5.10 -4.94
N ASP A 79 15.73 5.98 -5.70
CA ASP A 79 15.48 7.37 -5.35
C ASP A 79 14.08 7.62 -4.77
N VAL A 80 13.27 6.57 -4.62
CA VAL A 80 11.95 6.63 -3.98
C VAL A 80 11.97 5.88 -2.65
N LEU A 81 11.38 6.47 -1.60
CA LEU A 81 11.11 5.77 -0.34
C LEU A 81 9.61 5.58 -0.15
N LEU A 82 9.18 4.33 0.04
CA LEU A 82 7.80 3.99 0.35
C LEU A 82 7.68 3.69 1.84
N ASN A 83 7.19 4.67 2.61
CA ASN A 83 7.14 4.61 4.06
C ASN A 83 5.83 3.99 4.56
N PHE A 84 5.88 2.68 4.87
CA PHE A 84 4.79 1.91 5.50
C PHE A 84 4.95 1.78 7.02
N ALA A 85 5.64 2.73 7.65
CA ALA A 85 5.65 2.87 9.10
C ALA A 85 4.27 3.21 9.65
N SER A 86 4.02 2.88 10.91
CA SER A 86 2.82 3.35 11.62
C SER A 86 2.87 4.87 11.84
N PHE A 87 1.74 5.53 12.08
CA PHE A 87 1.70 6.97 12.34
C PHE A 87 2.62 7.43 13.50
N ARG A 88 2.93 6.52 14.44
CA ARG A 88 3.82 6.76 15.58
C ARG A 88 5.28 6.91 15.18
N THR A 89 5.70 6.30 14.08
CA THR A 89 7.10 6.22 13.64
C THR A 89 7.34 6.80 12.25
N ALA A 90 6.28 7.00 11.45
CA ALA A 90 6.38 7.50 10.09
C ALA A 90 7.06 8.88 9.98
N TYR A 91 6.84 9.76 10.96
CA TYR A 91 7.54 11.05 11.02
C TYR A 91 9.06 10.86 11.15
N GLU A 92 9.53 10.05 12.12
CA GLU A 92 10.96 9.83 12.36
C GLU A 92 11.64 9.19 11.16
N VAL A 93 11.02 8.17 10.56
CA VAL A 93 11.52 7.51 9.34
C VAL A 93 11.65 8.49 8.17
N THR A 94 10.65 9.36 7.99
CA THR A 94 10.69 10.35 6.90
C THR A 94 11.75 11.42 7.16
N MET A 95 11.90 11.85 8.41
CA MET A 95 12.92 12.83 8.80
C MET A 95 14.34 12.29 8.62
N GLU A 96 14.60 11.04 9.02
CA GLU A 96 15.90 10.37 8.79
C GLU A 96 16.22 10.32 7.28
N ALA A 97 15.25 9.92 6.46
CA ALA A 97 15.40 9.85 5.01
C ALA A 97 15.66 11.23 4.37
N LEU A 98 14.97 12.28 4.84
CA LEU A 98 15.21 13.66 4.40
C LEU A 98 16.60 14.14 4.83
N GLU A 99 17.03 13.85 6.06
CA GLU A 99 18.34 14.24 6.57
C GLU A 99 19.47 13.61 5.77
N MET A 100 19.42 12.29 5.58
CA MET A 100 20.38 11.51 4.80
C MET A 100 20.42 11.95 3.32
N GLY A 101 19.26 12.27 2.74
CA GLY A 101 19.15 12.65 1.33
C GLY A 101 19.25 11.46 0.37
N GLY A 102 19.32 11.76 -0.94
CA GLY A 102 19.37 10.76 -2.00
C GLY A 102 18.01 10.20 -2.42
N PHE A 103 16.91 10.76 -1.91
CA PHE A 103 15.54 10.48 -2.37
C PHE A 103 14.98 11.69 -3.11
N SER A 104 14.38 11.45 -4.28
CA SER A 104 13.63 12.44 -5.05
C SER A 104 12.19 12.55 -4.53
N SER A 105 11.63 11.44 -4.05
CA SER A 105 10.29 11.41 -3.47
C SER A 105 10.16 10.42 -2.31
N ILE A 106 9.26 10.73 -1.39
CA ILE A 106 8.92 9.90 -0.24
C ILE A 106 7.40 9.82 -0.15
N MET A 107 6.85 8.61 -0.15
CA MET A 107 5.44 8.40 0.13
C MET A 107 5.25 8.01 1.60
N VAL A 108 4.27 8.63 2.25
CA VAL A 108 3.92 8.38 3.64
C VAL A 108 2.49 7.84 3.70
N THR A 109 2.33 6.53 3.86
CA THR A 109 0.99 5.91 3.84
C THR A 109 0.21 6.16 5.12
N ALA A 110 0.91 6.39 6.24
CA ALA A 110 0.30 6.41 7.57
C ALA A 110 -0.75 7.51 7.70
N GLU A 111 -1.91 7.15 8.20
CA GLU A 111 -2.98 8.05 8.58
C GLU A 111 -2.90 8.38 10.08
N GLY A 112 -3.19 9.64 10.44
CA GLY A 112 -3.17 10.08 11.85
C GLY A 112 -1.82 10.61 12.33
N ILE A 113 -0.95 11.09 11.44
CA ILE A 113 0.25 11.83 11.85
C ILE A 113 -0.19 13.19 12.41
N PRO A 114 0.28 13.60 13.61
CA PRO A 114 -0.05 14.91 14.17
C PRO A 114 0.28 16.07 13.22
N GLU A 115 -0.65 17.01 13.05
CA GLU A 115 -0.55 18.12 12.09
C GLU A 115 0.74 18.95 12.23
N ARG A 116 1.21 19.16 13.47
CA ARG A 116 2.49 19.86 13.74
C ARG A 116 3.68 19.12 13.15
N LEU A 117 3.69 17.80 13.25
CA LEU A 117 4.75 16.95 12.70
C LEU A 117 4.70 16.93 11.17
N ALA A 118 3.51 16.80 10.59
CA ALA A 118 3.31 16.90 9.15
C ALA A 118 3.82 18.24 8.60
N ARG A 119 3.46 19.38 9.22
CA ARG A 119 3.97 20.71 8.81
C ARG A 119 5.49 20.82 8.87
N LYS A 120 6.12 20.31 9.94
CA LYS A 120 7.58 20.34 10.08
C LYS A 120 8.26 19.47 9.01
N MET A 121 7.74 18.27 8.78
CA MET A 121 8.20 17.36 7.74
C MET A 121 8.08 18.01 6.34
N ASN A 122 6.95 18.63 6.03
CA ASN A 122 6.71 19.28 4.73
C ASN A 122 7.64 20.47 4.50
N ALA A 123 7.90 21.28 5.53
CA ALA A 123 8.82 22.42 5.43
C ALA A 123 10.25 21.95 5.10
N ILE A 124 10.72 20.89 5.75
CA ILE A 124 12.05 20.33 5.53
C ILE A 124 12.16 19.65 4.17
N ALA A 125 11.11 18.92 3.75
CA ALA A 125 11.04 18.32 2.42
C ALA A 125 11.15 19.37 1.32
N ARG A 126 10.43 20.49 1.44
CA ARG A 126 10.50 21.62 0.51
C ARG A 126 11.90 22.25 0.48
N ALA A 127 12.51 22.49 1.65
CA ALA A 127 13.86 23.04 1.74
C ALA A 127 14.92 22.13 1.08
N LYS A 128 14.67 20.82 1.04
CA LYS A 128 15.54 19.81 0.43
C LYS A 128 15.13 19.42 -1.00
N ASN A 129 14.10 20.05 -1.56
CA ASN A 129 13.55 19.73 -2.88
C ASN A 129 13.16 18.25 -3.04
N VAL A 130 12.54 17.67 -2.00
CA VAL A 130 12.03 16.29 -1.99
C VAL A 130 10.50 16.33 -2.04
N THR A 131 9.90 15.58 -2.97
CA THR A 131 8.44 15.48 -3.06
C THR A 131 7.91 14.49 -2.03
N VAL A 132 7.13 14.97 -1.05
CA VAL A 132 6.45 14.09 -0.09
C VAL A 132 5.00 13.88 -0.52
N ILE A 133 4.60 12.63 -0.76
CA ILE A 133 3.23 12.26 -1.15
C ILE A 133 2.53 11.68 0.09
N GLY A 134 1.42 12.28 0.51
CA GLY A 134 0.79 12.00 1.80
C GLY A 134 1.13 13.07 2.86
N PRO A 135 0.89 12.81 4.16
CA PRO A 135 0.47 11.53 4.74
C PRO A 135 -0.96 11.10 4.38
N ALA A 136 -1.41 9.97 4.94
CA ALA A 136 -2.75 9.42 4.70
C ALA A 136 -3.08 9.23 3.22
N THR A 137 -2.18 8.59 2.47
CA THR A 137 -2.32 8.38 1.02
C THR A 137 -2.13 6.91 0.61
N VAL A 138 -2.76 6.54 -0.51
CA VAL A 138 -2.45 5.31 -1.26
C VAL A 138 -1.25 5.46 -2.21
N GLY A 139 -0.82 6.69 -2.47
CA GLY A 139 0.38 7.02 -3.26
C GLY A 139 0.08 7.68 -4.61
N ALA A 140 0.90 7.31 -5.60
CA ALA A 140 0.87 7.86 -6.95
C ALA A 140 1.28 6.80 -7.98
N ILE A 141 0.92 7.02 -9.24
CA ILE A 141 1.19 6.12 -10.37
C ILE A 141 1.53 6.93 -11.62
N ALA A 142 2.56 6.49 -12.32
CA ALA A 142 2.81 6.83 -13.71
C ALA A 142 2.50 5.57 -14.54
N PRO A 143 1.32 5.48 -15.19
CA PRO A 143 0.92 4.30 -15.94
C PRO A 143 1.93 3.89 -17.01
N GLY A 144 2.24 2.59 -17.08
CA GLY A 144 3.29 2.05 -17.93
C GLY A 144 4.71 2.30 -17.44
N ALA A 145 4.90 2.89 -16.25
CA ALA A 145 6.20 3.20 -15.70
C ALA A 145 6.39 2.68 -14.27
N PHE A 146 5.66 3.22 -13.30
CA PHE A 146 5.85 2.91 -11.88
C PHE A 146 4.56 3.16 -11.12
N LYS A 147 4.24 2.29 -10.16
CA LYS A 147 3.14 2.50 -9.23
C LYS A 147 3.61 2.40 -7.80
N ILE A 148 3.08 3.25 -6.93
CA ILE A 148 3.29 3.12 -5.50
C ILE A 148 2.37 2.07 -4.92
N ALA A 149 2.96 0.95 -4.48
CA ALA A 149 2.32 -0.03 -3.62
C ALA A 149 0.92 -0.47 -4.07
N ASN A 150 -0.13 -0.02 -3.37
CA ASN A 150 -1.50 -0.49 -3.53
C ASN A 150 -2.34 0.35 -4.51
N ILE A 151 -1.83 1.47 -5.03
CA ILE A 151 -2.57 2.30 -5.96
C ILE A 151 -2.97 1.51 -7.22
N GLY A 152 -4.19 1.72 -7.71
CA GLY A 152 -4.76 0.96 -8.83
C GLY A 152 -5.14 -0.48 -8.48
N GLY A 153 -4.95 -0.94 -7.24
CA GLY A 153 -5.48 -2.22 -6.76
C GLY A 153 -4.84 -3.46 -7.40
N THR A 154 -5.69 -4.42 -7.75
CA THR A 154 -5.30 -5.70 -8.37
C THR A 154 -4.90 -5.51 -9.83
N ILE A 155 -4.24 -6.51 -10.43
CA ILE A 155 -3.87 -6.45 -11.85
C ILE A 155 -5.09 -6.40 -12.76
N GLU A 156 -6.20 -7.05 -12.37
CA GLU A 156 -7.47 -6.94 -13.09
C GLU A 156 -7.94 -5.49 -13.16
N ASN A 157 -7.93 -4.78 -12.03
CA ASN A 157 -8.31 -3.36 -12.00
C ASN A 157 -7.31 -2.49 -12.77
N ILE A 158 -6.00 -2.76 -12.67
CA ILE A 158 -4.98 -2.05 -13.47
C ILE A 158 -5.30 -2.12 -14.96
N VAL A 159 -5.65 -3.31 -15.47
CA VAL A 159 -5.96 -3.50 -16.90
C VAL A 159 -7.31 -2.87 -17.26
N GLN A 160 -8.34 -3.06 -16.44
CA GLN A 160 -9.68 -2.49 -16.68
C GLN A 160 -9.66 -0.96 -16.69
N SER A 161 -8.90 -0.34 -15.78
CA SER A 161 -8.71 1.11 -15.71
C SER A 161 -7.60 1.64 -16.63
N LYS A 162 -7.09 0.83 -17.57
CA LYS A 162 -6.02 1.21 -18.51
C LYS A 162 -4.73 1.76 -17.86
N LEU A 163 -4.43 1.39 -16.61
CA LEU A 163 -3.28 1.87 -15.84
C LEU A 163 -1.96 1.16 -16.23
N HIS A 164 -1.99 0.23 -17.18
CA HIS A 164 -0.81 -0.44 -17.74
C HIS A 164 -0.06 0.41 -18.76
N ARG A 165 -0.63 1.52 -19.25
CA ARG A 165 -0.02 2.44 -20.22
C ARG A 165 -0.46 3.88 -19.94
N ALA A 166 0.38 4.86 -20.30
CA ALA A 166 0.03 6.27 -20.17
C ALA A 166 -1.11 6.64 -21.13
N GLY A 167 -2.14 7.29 -20.60
CA GLY A 167 -3.13 8.06 -21.37
C GLY A 167 -2.76 9.54 -21.41
N SER A 168 -3.75 10.43 -21.39
CA SER A 168 -3.53 11.89 -21.47
C SER A 168 -3.95 12.68 -20.23
N CYS A 169 -4.64 12.06 -19.25
CA CYS A 169 -5.14 12.76 -18.06
C CYS A 169 -4.10 12.84 -16.94
N GLY A 170 -3.83 14.05 -16.42
CA GLY A 170 -3.16 14.24 -15.14
C GLY A 170 -4.17 14.25 -13.99
N LEU A 171 -4.20 13.22 -13.16
CA LEU A 171 -5.19 13.07 -12.07
C LEU A 171 -4.59 13.45 -10.71
N VAL A 172 -5.19 14.40 -9.99
CA VAL A 172 -4.84 14.71 -8.60
C VAL A 172 -6.08 14.69 -7.72
N THR A 173 -6.05 13.92 -6.63
CA THR A 173 -7.18 13.81 -5.68
C THR A 173 -6.72 13.73 -4.23
N ARG A 174 -7.59 14.08 -3.28
CA ARG A 174 -7.39 13.82 -1.84
C ARG A 174 -7.53 12.33 -1.50
N SER A 175 -8.61 11.70 -1.95
CA SER A 175 -9.01 10.35 -1.52
C SER A 175 -8.33 9.26 -2.34
N GLY A 176 -7.69 8.31 -1.65
CA GLY A 176 -7.16 7.12 -2.30
C GLY A 176 -8.22 6.16 -2.85
N GLY A 177 -9.39 6.09 -2.22
CA GLY A 177 -10.52 5.29 -2.72
C GLY A 177 -11.08 5.86 -4.02
N LEU A 178 -11.33 7.18 -4.04
CA LEU A 178 -11.83 7.86 -5.24
C LEU A 178 -10.77 7.92 -6.35
N PHE A 179 -9.48 7.81 -6.05
CA PHE A 179 -8.45 7.65 -7.09
C PHE A 179 -8.74 6.44 -8.00
N ASN A 180 -9.08 5.30 -7.42
CA ASN A 180 -9.40 4.09 -8.20
C ASN A 180 -10.71 4.27 -8.98
N GLU A 181 -11.72 4.90 -8.39
CA GLU A 181 -12.99 5.19 -9.07
C GLU A 181 -12.79 6.14 -10.26
N LEU A 182 -12.04 7.23 -10.06
CA LEU A 182 -11.69 8.16 -11.13
C LEU A 182 -10.85 7.49 -12.22
N SER A 183 -9.95 6.57 -11.86
CA SER A 183 -9.21 5.79 -12.84
C SER A 183 -10.15 4.98 -13.74
N ASN A 184 -11.19 4.37 -13.16
CA ASN A 184 -12.23 3.67 -13.91
C ASN A 184 -13.06 4.62 -14.78
N ILE A 185 -13.56 5.73 -14.22
CA ILE A 185 -14.36 6.72 -14.96
C ILE A 185 -13.56 7.28 -16.15
N ILE A 186 -12.31 7.68 -15.94
CA ILE A 186 -11.43 8.20 -17.01
C ILE A 186 -11.20 7.12 -18.07
N ALA A 187 -10.92 5.87 -17.68
CA ALA A 187 -10.67 4.81 -18.64
C ALA A 187 -11.88 4.48 -19.53
N ILE A 188 -13.10 4.63 -19.01
CA ILE A 188 -14.34 4.41 -19.76
C ILE A 188 -14.63 5.57 -20.73
N ASN A 189 -14.33 6.81 -20.33
CA ASN A 189 -14.76 8.02 -21.05
C ASN A 189 -13.63 8.70 -21.86
N ALA A 190 -12.38 8.25 -21.71
CA ALA A 190 -11.19 8.80 -22.35
C ALA A 190 -10.09 7.73 -22.56
N ASP A 191 -8.86 8.16 -22.87
CA ASP A 191 -7.71 7.30 -23.17
C ASP A 191 -6.96 6.77 -21.93
N GLY A 192 -7.17 7.39 -20.76
CA GLY A 192 -6.59 6.94 -19.48
C GLY A 192 -5.78 8.02 -18.77
N ILE A 193 -5.07 7.60 -17.72
CA ILE A 193 -4.25 8.48 -16.90
C ILE A 193 -2.82 8.52 -17.46
N ALA A 194 -2.28 9.71 -17.69
CA ALA A 194 -0.86 9.94 -17.97
C ALA A 194 -0.04 9.91 -16.67
N GLU A 195 -0.60 10.49 -15.62
CA GLU A 195 -0.01 10.49 -14.29
C GLU A 195 -1.06 10.74 -13.21
N GLY A 196 -1.02 10.01 -12.10
CA GLY A 196 -2.02 10.06 -11.05
C GLY A 196 -1.42 10.18 -9.66
N VAL A 197 -1.95 11.08 -8.82
CA VAL A 197 -1.50 11.32 -7.45
C VAL A 197 -2.70 11.43 -6.50
N ALA A 198 -2.74 10.58 -5.47
CA ALA A 198 -3.54 10.83 -4.29
C ALA A 198 -2.68 11.62 -3.29
N ILE A 199 -2.99 12.89 -3.04
CA ILE A 199 -2.17 13.74 -2.16
C ILE A 199 -2.34 13.40 -0.67
N GLY A 200 -3.48 12.81 -0.31
CA GLY A 200 -3.81 12.36 1.04
C GLY A 200 -4.90 13.18 1.75
N GLY A 201 -5.55 12.55 2.72
CA GLY A 201 -6.69 13.12 3.47
C GLY A 201 -6.33 14.05 4.63
N ASP A 202 -5.04 14.13 4.99
CA ASP A 202 -4.60 14.97 6.11
C ASP A 202 -4.72 16.47 5.79
N ARG A 203 -4.92 17.30 6.83
CA ARG A 203 -5.02 18.76 6.67
C ARG A 203 -3.78 19.37 6.01
N PHE A 204 -2.60 18.85 6.35
CA PHE A 204 -1.30 19.33 5.86
C PHE A 204 -0.52 18.22 5.15
N VAL A 205 -0.84 17.98 3.88
CA VAL A 205 -0.11 17.06 3.01
C VAL A 205 1.20 17.68 2.50
N GLY A 206 2.18 16.84 2.14
CA GLY A 206 3.50 17.23 1.65
C GLY A 206 3.42 17.99 0.34
N SER A 207 3.04 17.29 -0.73
CA SER A 207 2.71 17.85 -2.04
C SER A 207 1.22 18.14 -2.13
N VAL A 208 0.86 19.39 -2.40
CA VAL A 208 -0.55 19.82 -2.53
C VAL A 208 -1.00 19.77 -3.99
N PHE A 209 -2.25 20.17 -4.26
CA PHE A 209 -2.80 20.21 -5.61
C PHE A 209 -1.93 21.02 -6.58
N ILE A 210 -1.57 22.25 -6.20
CA ILE A 210 -0.82 23.15 -7.08
C ILE A 210 0.58 22.60 -7.42
N ASP A 211 1.28 21.98 -6.46
CA ASP A 211 2.60 21.40 -6.71
C ASP A 211 2.54 20.32 -7.80
N ASN A 212 1.50 19.49 -7.78
CA ASN A 212 1.32 18.40 -8.73
C ASN A 212 0.81 18.91 -10.09
N LEU A 213 -0.14 19.85 -10.10
CA LEU A 213 -0.69 20.38 -11.35
C LEU A 213 0.34 21.22 -12.12
N LEU A 214 1.20 22.00 -11.45
CA LEU A 214 2.30 22.71 -12.15
C LEU A 214 3.30 21.73 -12.78
N ARG A 215 3.56 20.61 -12.10
CA ARG A 215 4.42 19.57 -12.63
C ARG A 215 3.77 18.83 -13.81
N MET A 216 2.46 18.58 -13.75
CA MET A 216 1.66 18.00 -14.84
C MET A 216 1.51 18.98 -16.03
N GLU A 217 1.45 20.29 -15.79
CA GLU A 217 1.53 21.31 -16.82
C GLU A 217 2.84 21.19 -17.61
N ALA A 218 3.97 20.96 -16.92
CA ALA A 218 5.26 20.73 -17.57
C ALA A 218 5.42 19.33 -18.20
N ASN A 219 4.59 18.35 -17.83
CA ASN A 219 4.67 16.98 -18.35
C ASN A 219 4.03 16.90 -19.75
N PRO A 220 4.79 16.58 -20.82
CA PRO A 220 4.25 16.54 -22.18
C PRO A 220 3.22 15.42 -22.39
N GLU A 221 3.20 14.36 -21.59
CA GLU A 221 2.21 13.28 -21.69
C GLU A 221 0.83 13.73 -21.19
N VAL A 222 0.78 14.68 -20.25
CA VAL A 222 -0.47 15.23 -19.75
C VAL A 222 -1.00 16.26 -20.75
N LYS A 223 -2.24 16.08 -21.23
CA LYS A 223 -2.92 17.02 -22.14
C LYS A 223 -4.04 17.80 -21.45
N TYR A 224 -4.65 17.21 -20.43
CA TYR A 224 -5.64 17.84 -19.56
C TYR A 224 -5.50 17.28 -18.15
N MET A 225 -6.05 17.99 -17.18
CA MET A 225 -5.93 17.63 -15.76
C MET A 225 -7.30 17.45 -15.13
N LEU A 226 -7.38 16.53 -14.16
CA LEU A 226 -8.55 16.33 -13.31
C LEU A 226 -8.14 16.54 -11.85
N LEU A 227 -8.78 17.51 -11.21
CA LEU A 227 -8.67 17.77 -9.77
C LEU A 227 -9.94 17.32 -9.06
N LEU A 228 -9.82 16.37 -8.13
CA LEU A 228 -10.90 16.03 -7.22
C LEU A 228 -10.57 16.55 -5.82
N GLY A 229 -11.12 17.73 -5.51
CA GLY A 229 -11.00 18.43 -4.25
C GLY A 229 -12.01 17.97 -3.22
N GLU A 230 -11.98 18.59 -2.04
CA GLU A 230 -12.87 18.26 -0.92
C GLU A 230 -13.23 19.52 -0.13
N VAL A 231 -14.29 19.44 0.68
CA VAL A 231 -14.60 20.42 1.72
C VAL A 231 -13.42 20.57 2.70
N GLY A 232 -13.19 21.77 3.21
CA GLY A 232 -12.13 22.08 4.17
C GLY A 232 -10.85 22.60 3.53
N GLY A 233 -10.21 23.58 4.18
CA GLY A 233 -9.01 24.24 3.67
C GLY A 233 -9.21 25.03 2.37
N THR A 234 -8.13 25.59 1.83
CA THR A 234 -8.17 26.55 0.70
C THR A 234 -7.15 26.23 -0.41
N GLU A 235 -6.68 24.99 -0.48
CA GLU A 235 -5.63 24.60 -1.43
C GLU A 235 -6.06 24.75 -2.90
N GLU A 236 -7.34 24.52 -3.20
CA GLU A 236 -7.90 24.66 -4.55
C GLU A 236 -7.82 26.10 -5.06
N TYR A 237 -7.87 27.11 -4.18
CA TYR A 237 -7.72 28.51 -4.59
C TYR A 237 -6.34 28.82 -5.16
N LYS A 238 -5.28 28.10 -4.75
CA LYS A 238 -3.95 28.26 -5.37
C LYS A 238 -3.96 27.83 -6.84
N VAL A 239 -4.76 26.82 -7.18
CA VAL A 239 -4.97 26.38 -8.57
C VAL A 239 -5.74 27.43 -9.34
N ILE A 240 -6.77 28.02 -8.74
CA ILE A 240 -7.53 29.14 -9.33
C ILE A 240 -6.59 30.31 -9.68
N GLU A 241 -5.70 30.71 -8.76
CA GLU A 241 -4.75 31.79 -9.01
C GLU A 241 -3.70 31.43 -10.08
N ALA A 242 -3.27 30.17 -10.14
CA ALA A 242 -2.36 29.69 -11.20
C ALA A 242 -3.02 29.68 -12.59
N VAL A 243 -4.33 29.42 -12.68
CA VAL A 243 -5.09 29.55 -13.94
C VAL A 243 -5.23 31.03 -14.33
N LYS A 244 -5.61 31.91 -13.39
CA LYS A 244 -5.75 33.36 -13.66
C LYS A 244 -4.44 34.01 -14.12
N SER A 245 -3.31 33.62 -13.53
CA SER A 245 -1.99 34.14 -13.89
C SER A 245 -1.44 33.57 -15.20
N GLY A 246 -2.07 32.51 -15.75
CA GLY A 246 -1.60 31.82 -16.95
C GLY A 246 -0.42 30.88 -16.71
N GLU A 247 -0.12 30.53 -15.45
CA GLU A 247 0.86 29.50 -15.10
C GLU A 247 0.38 28.10 -15.48
N ILE A 248 -0.93 27.83 -15.39
CA ILE A 248 -1.56 26.62 -15.90
C ILE A 248 -2.42 26.96 -17.11
N LYS A 249 -2.14 26.32 -18.25
CA LYS A 249 -2.82 26.59 -19.52
C LYS A 249 -3.58 25.39 -20.06
N LYS A 250 -3.19 24.16 -19.69
CA LYS A 250 -3.93 22.96 -20.09
C LYS A 250 -5.33 22.96 -19.45
N PRO A 251 -6.35 22.41 -20.13
CA PRO A 251 -7.70 22.32 -19.58
C PRO A 251 -7.72 21.58 -18.24
N ILE A 252 -8.46 22.12 -17.27
CA ILE A 252 -8.68 21.49 -15.97
C ILE A 252 -10.16 21.15 -15.84
N ILE A 253 -10.44 19.91 -15.46
CA ILE A 253 -11.72 19.45 -14.95
C ILE A 253 -11.60 19.41 -13.43
N ALA A 254 -12.52 20.03 -12.69
CA ALA A 254 -12.45 20.01 -11.24
C ALA A 254 -13.81 19.84 -10.56
N TRP A 255 -13.80 19.10 -9.45
CA TRP A 255 -14.95 18.98 -8.58
C TRP A 255 -14.51 18.83 -7.13
N CYS A 256 -15.03 19.66 -6.25
CA CYS A 256 -14.91 19.52 -4.80
C CYS A 256 -16.11 18.75 -4.25
N ILE A 257 -15.85 17.62 -3.59
CA ILE A 257 -16.86 16.82 -2.88
C ILE A 257 -17.17 17.42 -1.50
N GLY A 258 -18.27 16.99 -0.88
CA GLY A 258 -18.71 17.52 0.42
C GLY A 258 -19.73 18.66 0.32
N THR A 259 -20.42 18.79 -0.82
CA THR A 259 -21.50 19.78 -1.03
C THR A 259 -22.67 19.60 -0.07
N ILE A 260 -22.84 18.40 0.49
CA ILE A 260 -23.88 18.11 1.50
C ILE A 260 -23.66 18.91 2.80
N ALA A 261 -22.43 19.34 3.10
CA ALA A 261 -22.08 20.00 4.35
C ALA A 261 -22.91 21.26 4.64
N LYS A 262 -23.39 21.94 3.59
CA LYS A 262 -24.24 23.14 3.71
C LYS A 262 -25.64 22.88 4.26
N TYR A 263 -26.09 21.63 4.22
CA TYR A 263 -27.41 21.24 4.72
C TYR A 263 -27.35 20.80 6.19
N TYR A 264 -26.17 20.82 6.81
CA TYR A 264 -26.01 20.55 8.23
C TYR A 264 -25.98 21.87 9.01
N ASP A 265 -26.74 21.91 10.10
CA ASP A 265 -26.84 23.10 10.98
C ASP A 265 -25.60 23.29 11.86
N SER A 266 -24.73 22.27 11.96
CA SER A 266 -23.50 22.28 12.75
C SER A 266 -22.29 21.89 11.91
N GLY A 267 -21.11 22.35 12.31
CA GLY A 267 -19.85 21.97 11.67
C GLY A 267 -19.62 20.45 11.77
N VAL A 268 -19.62 19.77 10.62
CA VAL A 268 -19.36 18.32 10.53
C VAL A 268 -17.91 18.08 10.13
N GLN A 269 -17.22 17.23 10.90
CA GLN A 269 -15.95 16.63 10.52
C GLN A 269 -16.23 15.35 9.74
N PHE A 270 -15.84 15.29 8.47
CA PHE A 270 -15.89 14.06 7.69
C PHE A 270 -14.66 13.17 7.97
N GLY A 271 -14.63 11.97 7.39
CA GLY A 271 -13.64 10.93 7.72
C GLY A 271 -12.18 11.37 7.56
N HIS A 272 -11.84 12.07 6.48
CA HIS A 272 -10.50 12.64 6.32
C HIS A 272 -10.25 13.76 7.33
N ALA A 273 -9.08 13.79 7.95
CA ALA A 273 -8.73 14.80 8.96
C ALA A 273 -8.84 16.25 8.44
N GLY A 274 -8.57 16.49 7.14
CA GLY A 274 -8.71 17.81 6.52
C GLY A 274 -10.14 18.20 6.14
N ALA A 275 -11.10 17.29 6.18
CA ALA A 275 -12.44 17.46 5.64
C ALA A 275 -13.41 18.11 6.64
N SER A 276 -13.09 19.36 7.00
CA SER A 276 -13.93 20.21 7.84
C SER A 276 -13.80 21.66 7.41
N ALA A 277 -14.93 22.32 7.14
CA ALA A 277 -14.97 23.73 6.76
C ALA A 277 -15.15 24.61 8.00
N ASN A 278 -14.21 25.54 8.20
CA ASN A 278 -14.26 26.52 9.30
C ASN A 278 -14.81 27.89 8.86
N GLY A 279 -15.16 28.03 7.58
CA GLY A 279 -15.73 29.24 7.01
C GLY A 279 -16.19 29.00 5.56
N ASP A 280 -16.93 29.97 5.01
CA ASP A 280 -17.62 29.81 3.71
C ASP A 280 -16.66 29.49 2.56
N ALA A 281 -15.47 30.09 2.54
CA ALA A 281 -14.45 29.80 1.53
C ALA A 281 -13.94 28.35 1.57
N GLU A 282 -14.06 27.66 2.70
CA GLU A 282 -13.65 26.26 2.83
C GLU A 282 -14.75 25.29 2.36
N THR A 283 -15.95 25.78 2.04
CA THR A 283 -17.05 24.93 1.56
C THR A 283 -16.81 24.45 0.14
N ALA A 284 -17.24 23.22 -0.15
CA ALA A 284 -17.10 22.63 -1.48
C ALA A 284 -17.84 23.45 -2.56
N GLU A 285 -18.99 24.03 -2.24
CA GLU A 285 -19.77 24.85 -3.18
C GLU A 285 -19.07 26.17 -3.52
N ALA A 286 -18.51 26.87 -2.53
CA ALA A 286 -17.74 28.09 -2.77
C ALA A 286 -16.52 27.82 -3.66
N LYS A 287 -15.81 26.71 -3.42
CA LYS A 287 -14.67 26.28 -4.25
C LYS A 287 -15.12 25.95 -5.67
N ASN A 288 -16.18 25.15 -5.84
CA ASN A 288 -16.71 24.78 -7.16
C ASN A 288 -17.13 26.02 -7.97
N LYS A 289 -17.82 26.98 -7.33
CA LYS A 289 -18.19 28.24 -7.95
C LYS A 289 -16.96 29.04 -8.38
N ALA A 290 -15.99 29.20 -7.49
CA ALA A 290 -14.77 29.97 -7.76
C ALA A 290 -13.90 29.33 -8.87
N MET A 291 -13.81 28.01 -8.93
CA MET A 291 -13.14 27.30 -10.02
C MET A 291 -13.86 27.55 -11.35
N LYS A 292 -15.18 27.47 -11.37
CA LYS A 292 -15.98 27.71 -12.59
C LYS A 292 -15.82 29.14 -13.13
N GLU A 293 -15.71 30.13 -12.25
CA GLU A 293 -15.54 31.55 -12.63
C GLU A 293 -14.24 31.84 -13.38
N VAL A 294 -13.19 31.01 -13.22
CA VAL A 294 -11.92 31.16 -13.93
C VAL A 294 -11.77 30.23 -15.15
N GLY A 295 -12.86 29.61 -15.59
CA GLY A 295 -12.87 28.76 -16.79
C GLY A 295 -12.47 27.31 -16.58
N ILE A 296 -12.31 26.85 -15.33
CA ILE A 296 -12.17 25.42 -15.03
C ILE A 296 -13.50 24.72 -15.34
N HIS A 297 -13.44 23.54 -15.98
CA HIS A 297 -14.62 22.74 -16.28
C HIS A 297 -15.14 22.08 -14.99
N VAL A 298 -16.21 22.64 -14.43
CA VAL A 298 -16.83 22.16 -13.18
C VAL A 298 -18.22 21.57 -13.49
N PRO A 299 -18.45 20.27 -13.26
CA PRO A 299 -19.76 19.65 -13.47
C PRO A 299 -20.80 20.16 -12.46
N ALA A 300 -22.09 19.87 -12.70
CA ALA A 300 -23.16 20.22 -11.76
C ALA A 300 -23.16 19.30 -10.52
N SER A 301 -22.79 18.04 -10.70
CA SER A 301 -22.61 17.05 -9.65
C SER A 301 -21.48 16.08 -9.99
N PHE A 302 -21.08 15.23 -9.04
CA PHE A 302 -20.09 14.18 -9.29
C PHE A 302 -20.55 13.20 -10.40
N ASN A 303 -21.85 12.97 -10.54
CA ASN A 303 -22.40 12.05 -11.55
C ASN A 303 -22.25 12.54 -12.99
N ASP A 304 -22.04 13.86 -13.18
CA ASP A 304 -21.88 14.47 -14.51
C ASP A 304 -20.40 14.56 -14.92
N LEU A 305 -19.48 14.15 -14.03
CA LEU A 305 -18.05 14.11 -14.30
C LEU A 305 -17.67 13.28 -15.55
N PRO A 306 -18.29 12.09 -15.81
CA PRO A 306 -18.03 11.31 -17.03
C PRO A 306 -18.28 12.10 -18.33
N GLU A 307 -19.36 12.88 -18.37
CA GLU A 307 -19.74 13.67 -19.56
C GLU A 307 -18.71 14.77 -19.84
N ILE A 308 -18.30 15.50 -18.80
CA ILE A 308 -17.28 16.55 -18.93
C ILE A 308 -15.91 15.98 -19.34
N ILE A 309 -15.51 14.83 -18.78
CA ILE A 309 -14.27 14.14 -19.18
C ILE A 309 -14.32 13.78 -20.67
N SER A 310 -15.43 13.17 -21.10
CA SER A 310 -15.61 12.79 -22.51
C SER A 310 -15.56 14.02 -23.42
N ALA A 311 -16.25 15.10 -23.08
CA ALA A 311 -16.28 16.32 -23.89
C ALA A 311 -14.87 16.93 -24.08
N VAL A 312 -14.14 17.16 -22.99
CA VAL A 312 -12.78 17.73 -23.05
C VAL A 312 -11.82 16.81 -23.82
N TYR A 313 -11.91 15.49 -23.61
CA TYR A 313 -11.10 14.52 -24.33
C TYR A 313 -11.33 14.59 -25.85
N HIS A 314 -12.60 14.56 -26.30
CA HIS A 314 -12.93 14.57 -27.72
C HIS A 314 -12.61 15.90 -28.39
N GLU A 315 -12.72 17.02 -27.67
CA GLU A 315 -12.27 18.34 -28.15
C GLU A 315 -10.76 18.34 -28.43
N LEU A 316 -9.95 17.92 -27.46
CA LEU A 316 -8.49 17.84 -27.61
C LEU A 316 -8.04 16.81 -28.64
N HIS A 317 -8.81 15.74 -28.84
CA HIS A 317 -8.58 14.75 -29.90
C HIS A 317 -8.88 15.33 -31.28
N ALA A 318 -10.00 16.05 -31.43
CA ALA A 318 -10.36 16.73 -32.69
C ALA A 318 -9.36 17.83 -33.08
N GLU A 319 -8.75 18.50 -32.10
CA GLU A 319 -7.65 19.46 -32.30
C GLU A 319 -6.30 18.80 -32.63
N GLY A 320 -6.20 17.47 -32.53
CA GLY A 320 -4.98 16.70 -32.77
C GLY A 320 -3.93 16.80 -31.65
N ILE A 321 -4.31 17.36 -30.49
CA ILE A 321 -3.46 17.44 -29.29
C ILE A 321 -3.31 16.06 -28.65
N ILE A 322 -4.43 15.33 -28.53
CA ILE A 322 -4.46 13.92 -28.14
C ILE A 322 -4.44 13.07 -29.41
N LYS A 323 -3.63 11.99 -29.40
CA LYS A 323 -3.50 11.05 -30.51
C LYS A 323 -3.96 9.67 -30.08
N ASP A 324 -4.39 8.87 -31.04
CA ASP A 324 -4.75 7.49 -30.79
C ASP A 324 -3.56 6.70 -30.25
N ILE A 325 -3.79 5.97 -29.15
CA ILE A 325 -2.75 5.20 -28.47
C ILE A 325 -2.96 3.71 -28.74
N HIS A 326 -2.00 3.08 -29.41
CA HIS A 326 -1.99 1.65 -29.63
C HIS A 326 -1.85 0.88 -28.30
N GLU A 327 -2.70 -0.13 -28.08
CA GLU A 327 -2.66 -0.92 -26.86
C GLU A 327 -1.42 -1.83 -26.85
N PRO A 328 -0.51 -1.69 -25.86
CA PRO A 328 0.70 -2.49 -25.81
C PRO A 328 0.39 -3.93 -25.38
N ALA A 329 1.17 -4.88 -25.90
CA ALA A 329 1.12 -6.25 -25.42
C ALA A 329 1.62 -6.35 -23.98
N MET A 330 0.81 -6.93 -23.09
CA MET A 330 1.15 -7.14 -21.67
C MET A 330 1.57 -8.57 -21.38
N ASN A 331 2.29 -8.77 -20.28
CA ASN A 331 2.44 -10.10 -19.71
C ASN A 331 1.22 -10.43 -18.83
N VAL A 332 0.85 -11.71 -18.78
CA VAL A 332 -0.24 -12.19 -17.92
C VAL A 332 0.36 -12.81 -16.67
N CYS A 333 0.01 -12.28 -15.49
CA CYS A 333 0.39 -12.88 -14.22
C CYS A 333 -0.29 -14.26 -14.05
N PRO A 334 0.45 -15.33 -13.68
CA PRO A 334 -0.15 -16.64 -13.47
C PRO A 334 -1.21 -16.62 -12.34
N LYS A 335 -2.44 -17.08 -12.65
CA LYS A 335 -3.56 -17.16 -11.69
C LYS A 335 -3.35 -18.20 -10.58
N VAL A 336 -2.55 -19.24 -10.85
CA VAL A 336 -2.24 -20.32 -9.92
C VAL A 336 -0.74 -20.37 -9.68
N ARG A 337 -0.32 -19.95 -8.50
CA ARG A 337 1.05 -20.09 -8.00
C ARG A 337 1.02 -21.04 -6.81
N LYS A 338 1.13 -22.36 -7.00
CA LYS A 338 1.53 -23.27 -5.91
C LYS A 338 1.83 -24.70 -6.33
N SER A 339 2.95 -25.22 -5.85
CA SER A 339 3.06 -26.62 -5.47
C SER A 339 2.81 -26.72 -3.95
N LYS A 340 1.99 -27.68 -3.52
CA LYS A 340 1.91 -28.07 -2.11
C LYS A 340 3.02 -29.10 -1.88
N GLN A 341 4.07 -28.73 -1.16
CA GLN A 341 5.19 -29.65 -0.90
C GLN A 341 4.96 -30.58 0.29
N PHE A 342 3.95 -30.30 1.12
CA PHE A 342 3.67 -31.05 2.35
C PHE A 342 2.17 -31.24 2.56
N ILE A 343 1.81 -32.37 3.16
CA ILE A 343 0.46 -32.72 3.59
C ILE A 343 0.50 -32.96 5.11
N CYS A 344 -0.16 -32.09 5.88
CA CYS A 344 -0.42 -32.31 7.32
C CYS A 344 -1.89 -32.72 7.48
N THR A 345 -2.14 -33.74 8.30
CA THR A 345 -3.49 -34.30 8.51
C THR A 345 -3.85 -34.45 9.98
N ILE A 346 -3.00 -33.96 10.88
CA ILE A 346 -3.14 -34.17 12.34
C ILE A 346 -3.42 -32.90 13.11
N SER A 347 -3.07 -31.74 12.56
CA SER A 347 -3.34 -30.44 13.19
C SER A 347 -3.57 -29.37 12.14
N ASP A 348 -4.35 -28.35 12.50
CA ASP A 348 -4.57 -27.16 11.70
C ASP A 348 -4.61 -25.93 12.61
N ASP A 349 -3.62 -25.05 12.47
CA ASP A 349 -3.44 -23.83 13.25
C ASP A 349 -3.77 -22.57 12.45
N ARG A 350 -4.32 -22.72 11.23
CA ARG A 350 -4.57 -21.58 10.32
C ARG A 350 -5.87 -20.83 10.62
N GLY A 351 -6.79 -21.44 11.35
CA GLY A 351 -8.05 -20.82 11.75
C GLY A 351 -7.92 -19.96 13.01
N ASP A 352 -9.03 -19.37 13.46
CA ASP A 352 -9.08 -18.57 14.70
C ASP A 352 -8.70 -19.39 15.96
N GLU A 353 -8.79 -20.72 15.85
CA GLU A 353 -8.42 -21.66 16.89
C GLU A 353 -7.64 -22.84 16.31
N ALA A 354 -6.63 -23.31 17.04
CA ALA A 354 -5.89 -24.50 16.68
C ALA A 354 -6.78 -25.75 16.79
N HIS A 355 -6.65 -26.66 15.82
CA HIS A 355 -7.38 -27.91 15.79
C HIS A 355 -6.43 -29.10 15.91
N TYR A 356 -6.81 -30.10 16.71
CA TYR A 356 -6.23 -31.43 16.70
C TYR A 356 -7.17 -32.38 15.96
N CYS A 357 -6.79 -32.82 14.77
CA CYS A 357 -7.61 -33.68 13.89
C CYS A 357 -9.08 -33.25 13.77
N GLY A 358 -9.33 -31.94 13.64
CA GLY A 358 -10.68 -31.37 13.52
C GLY A 358 -11.39 -31.06 14.85
N TYR A 359 -10.77 -31.36 16.00
CA TYR A 359 -11.25 -30.91 17.31
C TYR A 359 -10.62 -29.55 17.65
N PRO A 360 -11.40 -28.48 17.85
CA PRO A 360 -10.87 -27.21 18.34
C PRO A 360 -10.21 -27.39 19.71
N ILE A 361 -9.10 -26.70 19.97
CA ILE A 361 -8.31 -26.89 21.18
C ILE A 361 -9.14 -26.62 22.45
N SER A 362 -10.08 -25.68 22.43
CA SER A 362 -11.05 -25.40 23.49
C SER A 362 -11.93 -26.59 23.84
N SER A 363 -12.20 -27.49 22.91
CA SER A 363 -13.00 -28.70 23.16
C SER A 363 -12.21 -29.85 23.81
N VAL A 364 -10.88 -29.71 23.95
CA VAL A 364 -9.99 -30.79 24.40
C VAL A 364 -8.96 -30.38 25.45
N ALA A 365 -8.72 -29.08 25.66
CA ALA A 365 -7.61 -28.60 26.49
C ALA A 365 -8.04 -27.64 27.62
N THR A 366 -9.35 -27.52 27.88
CA THR A 366 -9.84 -26.76 29.03
C THR A 366 -10.17 -27.70 30.21
N PRO A 367 -9.96 -27.27 31.48
CA PRO A 367 -10.15 -28.13 32.65
C PRO A 367 -11.55 -28.76 32.77
N ASP A 368 -12.56 -28.12 32.20
CA ASP A 368 -13.96 -28.53 32.21
C ASP A 368 -14.32 -29.57 31.13
N THR A 369 -13.47 -29.79 30.13
CA THR A 369 -13.74 -30.77 29.06
C THR A 369 -13.58 -32.23 29.51
N GLY A 370 -12.80 -32.46 30.58
CA GLY A 370 -12.48 -33.81 31.08
C GLY A 370 -11.53 -34.60 30.16
N PHE A 371 -10.93 -33.97 29.15
CA PHE A 371 -9.91 -34.55 28.29
C PHE A 371 -8.55 -34.54 28.99
N THR A 372 -7.74 -35.54 28.69
CA THR A 372 -6.44 -35.79 29.31
C THR A 372 -5.33 -35.87 28.26
N ILE A 373 -4.08 -36.05 28.69
CA ILE A 373 -2.94 -36.15 27.75
C ILE A 373 -3.13 -37.38 26.86
N GLY A 374 -3.63 -38.50 27.42
CA GLY A 374 -3.95 -39.69 26.65
C GLY A 374 -5.02 -39.45 25.58
N ASP A 375 -6.02 -38.60 25.84
CA ASP A 375 -7.03 -38.22 24.85
C ASP A 375 -6.40 -37.44 23.69
N VAL A 376 -5.56 -36.44 23.99
CA VAL A 376 -4.86 -35.63 22.97
C VAL A 376 -3.93 -36.51 22.13
N MET A 377 -3.19 -37.44 22.76
CA MET A 377 -2.38 -38.42 22.05
C MET A 377 -3.22 -39.28 21.12
N SER A 378 -4.39 -39.74 21.57
CA SER A 378 -5.27 -40.56 20.74
C SER A 378 -5.73 -39.81 19.48
N ILE A 379 -6.07 -38.53 19.65
CA ILE A 379 -6.49 -37.66 18.57
C ILE A 379 -5.32 -37.40 17.62
N LEU A 380 -4.17 -36.95 18.10
CA LEU A 380 -3.05 -36.57 17.23
C LEU A 380 -2.38 -37.76 16.54
N TRP A 381 -2.16 -38.86 17.26
CA TRP A 381 -1.39 -39.99 16.73
C TRP A 381 -2.27 -40.96 15.94
N PHE A 382 -3.51 -41.17 16.38
CA PHE A 382 -4.42 -42.16 15.78
C PHE A 382 -5.62 -41.53 15.07
N LYS A 383 -5.78 -40.20 15.09
CA LYS A 383 -6.89 -39.47 14.45
C LYS A 383 -8.26 -39.93 14.93
N LYS A 384 -8.34 -40.38 16.19
CA LYS A 384 -9.56 -40.95 16.80
C LYS A 384 -9.63 -40.61 18.27
N ARG A 385 -10.85 -40.41 18.77
CA ARG A 385 -11.10 -40.39 20.21
C ARG A 385 -11.25 -41.81 20.73
N TYR A 386 -10.43 -42.20 21.68
CA TYR A 386 -10.48 -43.54 22.27
C TYR A 386 -11.45 -43.63 23.45
N PRO A 387 -11.97 -44.83 23.76
CA PRO A 387 -12.75 -45.05 24.97
C PRO A 387 -11.86 -44.86 26.22
N ARG A 388 -12.49 -44.51 27.35
CA ARG A 388 -11.77 -44.10 28.57
C ARG A 388 -10.72 -45.11 29.05
N TRP A 389 -11.04 -46.40 29.03
CA TRP A 389 -10.09 -47.46 29.45
C TRP A 389 -8.81 -47.47 28.60
N ALA A 390 -8.91 -47.16 27.30
CA ALA A 390 -7.77 -47.16 26.39
C ALA A 390 -6.91 -45.91 26.60
N VAL A 391 -7.55 -44.78 26.88
CA VAL A 391 -6.86 -43.54 27.31
C VAL A 391 -6.13 -43.75 28.63
N ASP A 392 -6.79 -44.33 29.64
CA ASP A 392 -6.19 -44.65 30.94
C ASP A 392 -5.02 -45.62 30.80
N PHE A 393 -5.11 -46.58 29.88
CA PHE A 393 -4.00 -47.47 29.55
C PHE A 393 -2.82 -46.70 28.96
N LEU A 394 -3.04 -45.80 27.99
CA LEU A 394 -1.97 -44.96 27.43
C LEU A 394 -1.26 -44.13 28.51
N GLU A 395 -2.02 -43.52 29.42
CA GLU A 395 -1.45 -42.75 30.52
C GLU A 395 -0.72 -43.61 31.55
N THR A 396 -1.21 -44.82 31.81
CA THR A 396 -0.53 -45.77 32.70
C THR A 396 0.82 -46.14 32.11
N VAL A 397 0.87 -46.45 30.81
CA VAL A 397 2.13 -46.72 30.11
C VAL A 397 3.08 -45.53 30.23
N LEU A 398 2.62 -44.31 29.94
CA LEU A 398 3.44 -43.09 30.09
C LEU A 398 4.03 -42.93 31.49
N LYS A 399 3.25 -43.18 32.54
CA LYS A 399 3.71 -43.08 33.93
C LYS A 399 4.69 -44.18 34.28
N THR A 400 4.46 -45.40 33.82
CA THR A 400 5.33 -46.55 34.10
C THR A 400 6.69 -46.41 33.42
N VAL A 401 6.75 -45.85 32.21
CA VAL A 401 8.00 -45.70 31.45
C VAL A 401 8.71 -44.36 31.69
N ALA A 402 8.23 -43.54 32.62
CA ALA A 402 8.71 -42.17 32.82
C ALA A 402 10.22 -42.09 33.13
N ASP A 403 10.73 -43.00 33.97
CA ASP A 403 12.17 -43.16 34.22
C ASP A 403 12.48 -44.56 34.78
N HIS A 404 13.69 -45.05 34.55
CA HIS A 404 14.19 -46.31 35.11
C HIS A 404 15.62 -46.14 35.67
N GLY A 405 15.91 -44.96 36.20
CA GLY A 405 17.17 -44.60 36.83
C GLY A 405 18.29 -44.25 35.83
N PRO A 406 19.39 -43.67 36.33
CA PRO A 406 20.39 -43.01 35.49
C PRO A 406 21.39 -43.96 34.80
N ALA A 407 21.26 -45.27 35.01
CA ALA A 407 22.19 -46.27 34.49
C ALA A 407 21.83 -46.76 33.09
N VAL A 408 20.59 -46.55 32.65
CA VAL A 408 20.15 -46.92 31.28
C VAL A 408 20.78 -45.98 30.25
N SER A 409 21.03 -46.49 29.05
CA SER A 409 21.81 -45.79 28.01
C SER A 409 21.32 -44.37 27.72
N GLY A 410 20.01 -44.17 27.56
CA GLY A 410 19.43 -42.85 27.28
C GLY A 410 19.67 -41.85 28.42
N ALA A 411 19.35 -42.25 29.66
CA ALA A 411 19.54 -41.40 30.84
C ALA A 411 21.03 -41.10 31.11
N HIS A 412 21.92 -42.07 30.87
CA HIS A 412 23.36 -41.87 30.99
C HIS A 412 23.87 -40.85 29.98
N ASN A 413 23.48 -40.98 28.70
CA ASN A 413 23.86 -40.03 27.65
C ASN A 413 23.35 -38.62 27.95
N ALA A 414 22.07 -38.49 28.32
CA ALA A 414 21.49 -37.19 28.67
C ALA A 414 22.25 -36.52 29.83
N LYS A 415 22.61 -37.30 30.86
CA LYS A 415 23.41 -36.83 31.98
C LYS A 415 24.80 -36.38 31.57
N VAL A 416 25.50 -37.15 30.73
CA VAL A 416 26.83 -36.78 30.23
C VAL A 416 26.76 -35.50 29.41
N THR A 417 25.79 -35.39 28.51
CA THR A 417 25.58 -34.21 27.65
C THR A 417 25.24 -32.97 28.47
N ALA A 418 24.36 -33.08 29.47
CA ALA A 418 24.06 -31.99 30.39
C ALA A 418 25.30 -31.57 31.21
N ARG A 419 26.10 -32.53 31.69
CA ARG A 419 27.38 -32.25 32.37
C ARG A 419 28.43 -31.64 31.46
N ALA A 420 28.31 -31.82 30.15
CA ALA A 420 29.12 -31.13 29.15
C ALA A 420 28.65 -29.69 28.88
N GLY A 421 27.69 -29.17 29.67
CA GLY A 421 27.22 -27.79 29.59
C GLY A 421 26.26 -27.52 28.43
N LYS A 422 25.63 -28.57 27.89
CA LYS A 422 24.65 -28.45 26.82
C LYS A 422 23.27 -28.09 27.39
N ASP A 423 22.45 -27.46 26.56
CA ASP A 423 21.08 -27.10 26.90
C ASP A 423 20.16 -28.34 26.99
N VAL A 424 18.93 -28.14 27.45
CA VAL A 424 17.96 -29.22 27.69
C VAL A 424 17.59 -29.97 26.41
N ILE A 425 17.45 -29.28 25.26
CA ILE A 425 17.08 -29.93 23.99
C ILE A 425 18.24 -30.74 23.42
N SER A 426 19.48 -30.25 23.59
CA SER A 426 20.66 -31.02 23.23
C SER A 426 20.89 -32.24 24.13
N SER A 427 20.41 -32.19 25.37
CA SER A 427 20.62 -33.23 26.38
C SER A 427 19.53 -34.30 26.37
N LEU A 428 18.28 -33.93 26.07
CA LEU A 428 17.16 -34.84 25.86
C LEU A 428 17.36 -35.65 24.57
#